data_AF-A0A8H3YME6-F1
#
_entry.id   AF-A0A8H3YME6-F1
#
_cell.length_a   1.000
_cell.length_b   1.000
_cell.length_c   1.000
_cell.angle_alpha   90.00
_cell.angle_beta   90.00
_cell.angle_gamma   90.00
#
_symmetry.space_group_name_H-M   'P 1'
#
loop_
_entity.id
_entity.type
_entity.pdbx_description
1 polymer ?
#
loop_
_entity_poly.entity_id
_entity_poly.type
_entity_poly.pdbx_seq_one_letter_code
_entity_poly.pdbx_strand_id
1 'polypeptide(L)'
;MDATDTETSQEQGINLDDLDELVKSPATDAFAFNEHEEHILELWDQEEEIRLELNLLKAQTGRRHDVNISSLSDEEVQAEIKKAERELLEARSRYTLRNQIIQNVIITDPVLKAVHSGEGVTELEKRLLPLIVERDTLSMVHSVLSNKLQTANSRLATLEKENIQAIAENKELAREMLELANELKAEKLEEIEDARLRKQLEKLEEEVKKARIEWRTMKSLVAGIVAGSGVDWADDPKLLSLVLDEEDELG
;
A
#
# COMPACT_ATOMS: atom_id res chain seq x y z
N MET A 1 17.39 22.84 -40.99
CA MET A 1 17.67 21.52 -41.58
C MET A 1 18.70 20.89 -40.67
N ASP A 2 18.58 19.59 -40.39
CA ASP A 2 19.13 18.80 -39.27
C ASP A 2 18.33 18.95 -37.97
N ALA A 3 17.36 18.08 -37.69
CA ALA A 3 17.39 16.61 -37.45
C ALA A 3 17.45 16.35 -35.94
N THR A 4 16.26 16.12 -35.41
CA THR A 4 15.90 15.69 -34.07
C THR A 4 16.27 14.22 -33.89
N ASP A 5 17.34 13.93 -33.14
CA ASP A 5 17.58 12.60 -32.58
C ASP A 5 16.88 12.50 -31.22
N THR A 6 15.59 12.17 -31.27
CA THR A 6 14.90 11.60 -30.12
C THR A 6 15.12 10.09 -30.14
N GLU A 7 16.16 9.64 -29.44
CA GLU A 7 16.31 8.22 -29.09
C GLU A 7 15.18 7.84 -28.14
N THR A 8 14.12 7.26 -28.71
CA THR A 8 13.12 6.50 -27.98
C THR A 8 13.80 5.24 -27.46
N SER A 9 14.33 5.28 -26.24
CA SER A 9 14.62 4.09 -25.46
C SER A 9 13.31 3.33 -25.25
N GLN A 10 13.09 2.33 -26.12
CA GLN A 10 12.03 1.35 -25.94
C GLN A 10 12.31 0.63 -24.62
N GLU A 11 11.53 0.95 -23.58
CA GLU A 11 11.42 0.11 -22.41
C GLU A 11 10.89 -1.25 -22.88
N GLN A 12 11.80 -2.22 -23.04
CA GLN A 12 11.42 -3.62 -23.17
C GLN A 12 10.72 -4.01 -21.87
N GLY A 13 9.39 -3.94 -21.89
CA GLY A 13 8.55 -4.46 -20.84
C GLY A 13 8.88 -5.94 -20.68
N ILE A 14 9.45 -6.28 -19.52
CA ILE A 14 9.65 -7.67 -19.11
C ILE A 14 8.29 -8.36 -19.21
N ASN A 15 8.16 -9.31 -20.13
CA ASN A 15 6.93 -10.04 -20.37
C ASN A 15 6.67 -10.96 -19.17
N LEU A 16 5.45 -10.93 -18.62
CA LEU A 16 5.08 -11.73 -17.46
C LEU A 16 5.11 -13.23 -17.77
N ASP A 17 4.90 -13.61 -19.03
CA ASP A 17 4.95 -15.01 -19.48
C ASP A 17 6.37 -15.58 -19.47
N ASP A 18 7.40 -14.75 -19.70
CA ASP A 18 8.81 -15.17 -19.62
C ASP A 18 9.24 -15.44 -18.16
N LEU A 19 8.57 -14.79 -17.18
CA LEU A 19 8.79 -15.03 -15.74
C LEU A 19 8.30 -16.41 -15.28
N ASP A 20 7.19 -16.89 -15.84
CA ASP A 20 6.59 -18.18 -15.45
C ASP A 20 7.46 -19.35 -15.94
N GLU A 21 8.20 -19.17 -17.04
CA GLU A 21 9.18 -20.13 -17.54
C GLU A 21 10.46 -20.15 -16.67
N LEU A 22 10.87 -19.01 -16.11
CA LEU A 22 11.99 -18.90 -15.15
C LEU A 22 11.72 -19.59 -13.81
N VAL A 23 10.46 -19.64 -13.36
CA VAL A 23 10.03 -20.29 -12.11
C VAL A 23 9.86 -21.81 -12.31
N LYS A 24 9.59 -22.27 -13.53
CA LYS A 24 9.39 -23.69 -13.85
C LYS A 24 10.71 -24.38 -14.20
N SER A 25 11.65 -24.39 -13.27
CA SER A 25 12.84 -25.22 -13.37
C SER A 25 12.53 -26.67 -12.92
N PRO A 26 13.01 -27.70 -13.64
CA PRO A 26 12.89 -29.11 -13.20
C PRO A 26 13.69 -29.42 -11.92
N ALA A 27 14.40 -28.45 -11.35
CA ALA A 27 15.19 -28.59 -10.13
C ALA A 27 14.34 -28.79 -8.87
N THR A 28 13.08 -28.35 -8.85
CA THR A 28 12.19 -28.51 -7.68
C THR A 28 11.90 -29.99 -7.38
N ASP A 29 11.84 -30.83 -8.41
CA ASP A 29 11.61 -32.28 -8.29
C ASP A 29 12.92 -33.05 -8.00
N ALA A 30 14.08 -32.43 -8.26
CA ALA A 30 15.40 -33.01 -8.05
C ALA A 30 15.88 -32.98 -6.57
N PHE A 31 15.12 -32.32 -5.69
CA PHE A 31 15.44 -32.07 -4.29
C PHE A 31 14.38 -32.56 -3.30
N ALA A 32 13.57 -33.54 -3.70
CA ALA A 32 12.81 -34.30 -2.72
C ALA A 32 13.81 -34.96 -1.74
N PHE A 33 13.76 -34.54 -0.47
CA PHE A 33 14.57 -35.13 0.58
C PHE A 33 14.24 -36.62 0.69
N ASN A 34 15.26 -37.43 0.93
CA ASN A 34 15.02 -38.80 1.33
C ASN A 34 14.31 -38.81 2.70
N GLU A 35 13.50 -39.84 2.99
CA GLU A 35 12.78 -39.97 4.28
C GLU A 35 13.74 -39.83 5.49
N HIS A 36 14.99 -40.30 5.33
CA HIS A 36 16.03 -40.15 6.36
C HIS A 36 16.53 -38.71 6.50
N GLU A 37 16.65 -37.95 5.42
CA GLU A 37 17.06 -36.54 5.44
C GLU A 37 15.95 -35.67 6.04
N GLU A 38 14.70 -35.94 5.67
CA GLU A 38 13.53 -35.30 6.26
C GLU A 38 13.48 -35.57 7.78
N HIS A 39 13.67 -36.82 8.19
CA HIS A 39 13.70 -37.17 9.60
C HIS A 39 14.85 -36.50 10.38
N ILE A 40 16.03 -36.31 9.77
CA ILE A 40 17.13 -35.56 10.38
C ILE A 40 16.73 -34.09 10.60
N LEU A 41 16.06 -33.48 9.62
CA LEU A 41 15.61 -32.09 9.73
C LEU A 41 14.55 -31.94 10.83
N GLU A 42 13.59 -32.87 10.91
CA GLU A 42 12.61 -32.90 12.01
C GLU A 42 13.28 -33.02 13.38
N LEU A 43 14.29 -33.89 13.52
CA LEU A 43 15.05 -34.03 14.76
C LEU A 43 15.83 -32.76 15.11
N TRP A 44 16.37 -32.05 14.11
CA TRP A 44 17.04 -30.78 14.31
C TRP A 44 16.07 -29.68 14.78
N ASP A 45 14.89 -29.60 14.18
CA ASP A 45 13.84 -28.67 14.60
C ASP A 45 13.40 -28.93 16.05
N GLN A 46 13.20 -30.21 16.40
CA GLN A 46 12.91 -30.62 17.78
C GLN A 46 14.05 -30.28 18.75
N GLU A 47 15.31 -30.45 18.34
CA GLU A 47 16.45 -30.10 19.19
C GLU A 47 16.49 -28.59 19.46
N GLU A 48 16.27 -27.77 18.43
CA GLU A 48 16.24 -26.31 18.58
C GLU A 48 15.06 -25.84 19.44
N GLU A 49 13.89 -26.47 19.31
CA GLU A 49 12.74 -26.21 20.19
C GLU A 49 13.07 -26.53 21.66
N ILE A 50 13.63 -27.72 21.94
CA ILE A 50 14.03 -28.11 23.30
C ILE A 50 15.11 -27.17 23.86
N ARG A 51 16.07 -26.73 23.04
CA ARG A 51 17.09 -25.75 23.46
C ARG A 51 16.44 -24.41 23.82
N LEU A 52 15.44 -23.96 23.08
CA LEU A 52 14.70 -22.74 23.39
C LEU A 52 13.95 -22.87 24.72
N GLU A 53 13.22 -23.97 24.93
CA GLU A 53 12.50 -24.25 26.17
C GLU A 53 13.44 -24.27 27.38
N LEU A 54 14.59 -24.93 27.23
CA LEU A 54 15.60 -25.03 28.27
C LEU A 54 16.22 -23.65 28.61
N ASN A 55 16.45 -22.80 27.61
CA ASN A 55 16.91 -21.44 27.84
C ASN A 55 15.85 -20.58 28.54
N LEU A 56 14.56 -20.76 28.20
CA LEU A 56 13.44 -20.06 28.85
C LEU A 56 13.28 -20.49 30.31
N LEU A 57 13.33 -21.80 30.58
CA LEU A 57 13.29 -22.36 31.94
C LEU A 57 14.45 -21.83 32.77
N LYS A 58 15.69 -21.86 32.25
CA LYS A 58 16.87 -21.29 32.93
C LYS A 58 16.67 -19.81 33.27
N ALA A 59 16.16 -19.00 32.34
CA ALA A 59 15.85 -17.60 32.58
C ALA A 59 14.77 -17.40 33.66
N GLN A 60 13.75 -18.27 33.69
CA GLN A 60 12.69 -18.24 34.70
C GLN A 60 13.20 -18.63 36.10
N THR A 61 14.00 -19.70 36.21
CA THR A 61 14.62 -20.10 37.49
C THR A 61 15.65 -19.09 38.00
N GLY A 62 16.45 -18.48 37.12
CA GLY A 62 17.38 -17.41 37.50
C GLY A 62 16.67 -16.19 38.07
N ARG A 63 15.56 -15.75 37.44
CA ARG A 63 14.78 -14.59 37.91
C ARG A 63 13.95 -14.84 39.17
N ARG A 64 13.47 -16.07 39.40
CA ARG A 64 12.71 -16.41 40.62
C ARG A 64 13.50 -16.20 41.92
N HIS A 65 14.84 -16.12 41.85
CA HIS A 65 15.69 -15.91 43.02
C HIS A 65 16.09 -14.45 43.28
N ASP A 66 15.88 -13.52 42.34
CA ASP A 66 16.45 -12.17 42.45
C ASP A 66 15.44 -11.08 42.90
N VAL A 67 14.12 -11.29 42.82
CA VAL A 67 13.14 -10.23 43.09
C VAL A 67 11.99 -10.73 43.98
N ASN A 68 11.94 -10.24 45.23
CA ASN A 68 10.74 -10.33 46.07
C ASN A 68 9.70 -9.30 45.58
N ILE A 69 8.91 -9.68 44.58
CA ILE A 69 7.87 -8.84 43.98
C ILE A 69 6.86 -8.34 45.04
N SER A 70 6.66 -9.10 46.12
CA SER A 70 5.73 -8.81 47.21
C SER A 70 6.12 -7.63 48.11
N SER A 71 7.34 -7.10 48.00
CA SER A 71 7.81 -5.95 48.81
C SER A 71 7.93 -4.65 48.02
N LEU A 72 7.61 -4.65 46.72
CA LEU A 72 7.72 -3.50 45.84
C LEU A 72 6.39 -2.75 45.75
N SER A 73 6.45 -1.42 45.60
CA SER A 73 5.29 -0.59 45.25
C SER A 73 4.88 -0.79 43.79
N ASP A 74 3.62 -0.47 43.44
CA ASP A 74 3.11 -0.65 42.06
C ASP A 74 3.95 0.11 41.00
N GLU A 75 4.53 1.26 41.35
CA GLU A 75 5.40 2.03 40.45
C GLU A 75 6.77 1.35 40.24
N GLU A 76 7.33 0.75 41.30
CA GLU A 76 8.59 -0.01 41.23
C GLU A 76 8.40 -1.33 40.46
N VAL A 77 7.24 -1.98 40.62
CA VAL A 77 6.85 -3.15 39.83
C VAL A 77 6.78 -2.79 38.35
N GLN A 78 6.14 -1.67 37.99
CA GLN A 78 6.09 -1.22 36.59
C GLN A 78 7.48 -0.88 36.03
N ALA A 79 8.36 -0.29 36.82
CA ALA A 79 9.72 0.03 36.41
C ALA A 79 10.55 -1.24 36.15
N GLU A 80 10.45 -2.25 37.03
CA GLU A 80 11.11 -3.54 36.84
C GLU A 80 10.51 -4.33 35.67
N ILE A 81 9.20 -4.27 35.41
CA ILE A 81 8.58 -4.86 34.22
C ILE A 81 9.16 -4.25 32.94
N LYS A 82 9.23 -2.91 32.85
CA LYS A 82 9.80 -2.22 31.68
C LYS A 82 11.27 -2.55 31.47
N LYS A 83 12.03 -2.72 32.56
CA LYS A 83 13.43 -3.12 32.51
C LYS A 83 13.56 -4.57 32.03
N ALA A 84 12.77 -5.48 32.58
CA ALA A 84 12.75 -6.89 32.18
C ALA A 84 12.30 -7.08 30.72
N GLU A 85 11.35 -6.29 30.24
CA GLU A 85 10.91 -6.28 28.84
C GLU A 85 12.06 -5.83 27.92
N ARG A 86 12.76 -4.75 28.27
CA ARG A 86 13.93 -4.29 27.51
C ARG A 86 15.05 -5.34 27.49
N GLU A 87 15.36 -5.94 28.64
CA GLU A 87 16.37 -7.00 28.74
C GLU A 87 15.96 -8.25 27.95
N LEU A 88 14.67 -8.60 27.95
CA LEU A 88 14.13 -9.71 27.14
C LEU A 88 14.26 -9.41 25.64
N LEU A 89 13.89 -8.20 25.21
CA LEU A 89 14.02 -7.77 23.82
C LEU A 89 15.49 -7.77 23.37
N GLU A 90 16.41 -7.33 24.22
CA GLU A 90 17.85 -7.34 23.95
C GLU A 90 18.41 -8.78 23.91
N ALA A 91 18.00 -9.64 24.84
CA ALA A 91 18.40 -11.05 24.83
C ALA A 91 17.86 -11.76 23.57
N ARG A 92 16.61 -11.48 23.19
CA ARG A 92 15.97 -12.03 21.99
C ARG A 92 16.69 -11.56 20.73
N SER A 93 16.98 -10.27 20.59
CA SER A 93 17.70 -9.75 19.42
C SER A 93 19.10 -10.34 19.31
N ARG A 94 19.83 -10.45 20.42
CA ARG A 94 21.16 -11.11 20.47
C ARG A 94 21.07 -12.58 20.08
N TYR A 95 20.06 -13.31 20.55
CA TYR A 95 19.85 -14.71 20.18
C TYR A 95 19.55 -14.87 18.69
N THR A 96 18.59 -14.09 18.17
CA THR A 96 18.23 -14.10 16.75
C THR A 96 19.43 -13.77 15.86
N LEU A 97 20.20 -12.72 16.20
CA LEU A 97 21.42 -12.36 15.47
C LEU A 97 22.47 -13.47 15.51
N ARG A 98 22.70 -14.08 16.68
CA ARG A 98 23.63 -15.20 16.81
C ARG A 98 23.20 -16.37 15.93
N ASN A 99 21.92 -16.73 15.96
CA ASN A 99 21.41 -17.83 15.15
C ASN A 99 21.54 -17.53 13.66
N GLN A 100 21.20 -16.31 13.24
CA GLN A 100 21.36 -15.85 11.86
C GLN A 100 22.83 -15.89 11.40
N ILE A 101 23.78 -15.49 12.25
CA ILE A 101 25.21 -15.58 11.96
C ILE A 101 25.63 -17.05 11.79
N ILE A 102 25.23 -17.93 12.70
CA ILE A 102 25.55 -19.36 12.63
C ILE A 102 24.99 -19.98 11.35
N GLN A 103 23.72 -19.72 11.05
CA GLN A 103 23.07 -20.19 9.83
C GLN A 103 23.80 -19.67 8.58
N ASN A 104 24.11 -18.38 8.52
CA ASN A 104 24.87 -17.79 7.42
C ASN A 104 26.23 -18.46 7.23
N VAL A 105 26.97 -18.75 8.31
CA VAL A 105 28.25 -19.45 8.23
C VAL A 105 28.08 -20.87 7.69
N ILE A 106 27.05 -21.59 8.15
CA ILE A 106 26.77 -22.98 7.72
C ILE A 106 26.38 -23.05 6.24
N ILE A 107 25.56 -22.11 5.74
CA ILE A 107 25.13 -22.12 4.33
C ILE A 107 26.19 -21.58 3.36
N THR A 108 27.09 -20.70 3.82
CA THR A 108 28.06 -20.02 2.94
C THR A 108 29.06 -21.01 2.33
N ASP A 109 29.58 -21.96 3.10
CA ASP A 109 30.59 -22.91 2.61
C ASP A 109 30.04 -23.83 1.49
N PRO A 110 28.87 -24.48 1.65
CA PRO A 110 28.23 -25.23 0.57
C PRO A 110 27.91 -24.38 -0.66
N VAL A 111 27.44 -23.14 -0.48
CA VAL A 111 27.13 -22.23 -1.61
C VAL A 111 28.40 -21.87 -2.39
N LEU A 112 29.49 -21.52 -1.71
CA LEU A 112 30.76 -21.21 -2.36
C LEU A 112 31.31 -22.42 -3.13
N LYS A 113 31.22 -23.61 -2.55
CA LYS A 113 31.64 -24.86 -3.20
C LYS A 113 30.77 -25.21 -4.41
N ALA A 114 29.46 -25.03 -4.30
CA ALA A 114 28.52 -25.25 -5.40
C ALA A 114 28.83 -24.34 -6.61
N VAL A 115 29.16 -23.07 -6.36
CA VAL A 115 29.48 -22.10 -7.42
C VAL A 115 30.88 -22.31 -8.00
N HIS A 116 31.89 -22.56 -7.16
CA HIS A 116 33.28 -22.57 -7.60
C HIS A 116 33.80 -23.95 -8.04
N SER A 117 33.06 -25.04 -7.85
CA SER A 117 33.39 -26.39 -8.35
C SER A 117 34.86 -26.79 -8.13
N GLY A 118 35.41 -26.53 -6.94
CA GLY A 118 36.81 -26.84 -6.61
C GLY A 118 37.10 -28.34 -6.42
N GLU A 119 38.37 -28.69 -6.19
CA GLU A 119 38.74 -30.05 -5.77
C GLU A 119 38.17 -30.34 -4.37
N GLY A 120 37.32 -31.37 -4.26
CA GLY A 120 36.70 -31.79 -2.99
C GLY A 120 35.20 -31.49 -2.85
N VAL A 121 34.53 -30.98 -3.89
CA VAL A 121 33.08 -30.73 -3.87
C VAL A 121 32.31 -32.05 -3.90
N THR A 122 31.40 -32.23 -2.95
CA THR A 122 30.50 -33.39 -2.87
C THR A 122 29.41 -33.32 -3.94
N GLU A 123 28.87 -34.47 -4.35
CA GLU A 123 27.76 -34.50 -5.33
C GLU A 123 26.51 -33.78 -4.83
N LEU A 124 26.29 -33.71 -3.51
CA LEU A 124 25.22 -32.92 -2.90
C LEU A 124 25.44 -31.42 -3.10
N GLU A 125 26.66 -30.92 -2.89
CA GLU A 125 26.99 -29.50 -3.10
C GLU A 125 26.87 -29.11 -4.59
N LYS A 126 27.24 -29.99 -5.54
CA LYS A 126 27.06 -29.73 -6.98
C LYS A 126 25.59 -29.61 -7.38
N ARG A 127 24.71 -30.40 -6.74
CA ARG A 127 23.27 -30.34 -7.00
C ARG A 127 22.68 -29.00 -6.59
N LEU A 128 23.29 -28.23 -5.67
CA LEU A 128 22.76 -26.94 -5.22
C LEU A 128 22.82 -25.84 -6.30
N LEU A 129 23.68 -26.00 -7.31
CA LEU A 129 23.93 -24.95 -8.30
C LEU A 129 22.67 -24.48 -9.06
N PRO A 130 21.80 -25.35 -9.59
CA PRO A 130 20.56 -24.93 -10.25
C PRO A 130 19.62 -24.14 -9.32
N LEU A 131 19.52 -24.53 -8.03
CA LEU A 131 18.70 -23.82 -7.05
C LEU A 131 19.26 -22.44 -6.71
N ILE A 132 20.60 -22.32 -6.63
CA ILE A 132 21.28 -21.04 -6.41
C ILE A 132 21.02 -20.11 -7.59
N VAL A 133 21.15 -20.61 -8.82
CA VAL A 133 20.86 -19.83 -10.03
C VAL A 133 19.39 -19.40 -10.05
N GLU A 134 18.45 -20.30 -9.76
CA GLU A 134 17.03 -19.98 -9.69
C GLU A 134 16.78 -18.88 -8.64
N ARG A 135 17.25 -19.05 -7.41
CA ARG A 135 17.17 -18.04 -6.34
C ARG A 135 17.72 -16.68 -6.81
N ASP A 136 18.87 -16.66 -7.46
CA ASP A 136 19.52 -15.42 -7.90
C ASP A 136 18.73 -14.75 -9.04
N THR A 137 18.19 -15.53 -9.97
CA THR A 137 17.30 -15.02 -11.03
C THR A 137 16.01 -14.43 -10.45
N LEU A 138 15.37 -15.11 -9.49
CA LEU A 138 14.19 -14.61 -8.79
C LEU A 138 14.50 -13.35 -7.99
N SER A 139 15.66 -13.29 -7.33
CA SER A 139 16.10 -12.12 -6.57
C SER A 139 16.32 -10.92 -7.48
N MET A 140 16.92 -11.13 -8.66
CA MET A 140 17.11 -10.09 -9.66
C MET A 140 15.77 -9.58 -10.20
N VAL A 141 14.86 -10.48 -10.57
CA VAL A 141 13.51 -10.13 -11.04
C VAL A 141 12.73 -9.38 -9.96
N HIS A 142 12.76 -9.85 -8.72
CA HIS A 142 12.14 -9.19 -7.58
C HIS A 142 12.69 -7.77 -7.38
N SER A 143 14.02 -7.58 -7.49
CA SER A 143 14.63 -6.26 -7.39
C SER A 143 14.11 -5.30 -8.48
N VAL A 144 14.00 -5.79 -9.73
CA VAL A 144 13.46 -4.98 -10.83
C VAL A 144 12.00 -4.61 -10.60
N LEU A 145 11.16 -5.57 -10.20
CA LEU A 145 9.75 -5.33 -9.89
C LEU A 145 9.57 -4.37 -8.72
N SER A 146 10.39 -4.51 -7.67
CA SER A 146 10.38 -3.62 -6.51
C SER A 146 10.75 -2.19 -6.91
N ASN A 147 11.76 -2.01 -7.76
CA ASN A 147 12.12 -0.70 -8.30
C ASN A 147 11.01 -0.10 -9.18
N LYS A 148 10.36 -0.91 -10.04
CA LYS A 148 9.21 -0.47 -10.84
C LYS A 148 8.03 -0.03 -9.96
N LEU A 149 7.76 -0.78 -8.89
CA LEU A 149 6.72 -0.43 -7.92
C LEU A 149 7.07 0.87 -7.19
N GLN A 150 8.32 1.02 -6.73
CA GLN A 150 8.77 2.22 -6.03
C GLN A 150 8.69 3.47 -6.91
N THR A 151 9.07 3.36 -8.19
CA THR A 151 8.97 4.46 -9.17
C THR A 151 7.52 4.78 -9.54
N ALA A 152 6.67 3.76 -9.68
CA ALA A 152 5.23 3.98 -9.88
C ALA A 152 4.60 4.71 -8.68
N ASN A 153 4.94 4.29 -7.45
CA ASN A 153 4.44 4.92 -6.22
C ASN A 153 4.96 6.36 -6.07
N SER A 154 6.23 6.63 -6.38
CA SER A 154 6.74 8.00 -6.33
C SER A 154 6.04 8.89 -7.36
N ARG A 155 5.79 8.39 -8.58
CA ARG A 155 5.04 9.10 -9.61
C ARG A 155 3.58 9.33 -9.21
N LEU A 156 2.95 8.35 -8.57
CA LEU A 156 1.59 8.48 -8.05
C LEU A 156 1.55 9.58 -6.98
N ALA A 157 2.49 9.57 -6.03
CA ALA A 157 2.56 10.59 -4.98
C ALA A 157 2.81 12.01 -5.53
N THR A 158 3.61 12.15 -6.60
CA THR A 158 3.78 13.47 -7.26
C THR A 158 2.50 13.92 -7.96
N LEU A 159 1.81 13.02 -8.66
CA LEU A 159 0.54 13.33 -9.34
C LEU A 159 -0.57 13.67 -8.33
N GLU A 160 -0.63 12.98 -7.19
CA GLU A 160 -1.57 13.32 -6.11
C GLU A 160 -1.32 14.73 -5.58
N LYS A 161 -0.05 15.10 -5.37
CA LYS A 161 0.31 16.45 -4.94
C LYS A 161 -0.09 17.50 -5.97
N GLU A 162 0.20 17.26 -7.25
CA GLU A 162 -0.18 18.14 -8.36
C GLU A 162 -1.71 18.27 -8.47
N ASN A 163 -2.45 17.18 -8.28
CA ASN A 163 -3.91 17.18 -8.31
C ASN A 163 -4.48 17.99 -7.13
N ILE A 164 -3.97 17.81 -5.90
CA ILE A 164 -4.38 18.61 -4.75
C ILE A 164 -4.13 20.10 -5.01
N GLN A 165 -3.00 20.46 -5.61
CA GLN A 165 -2.70 21.84 -5.98
C GLN A 165 -3.66 22.37 -7.04
N ALA A 166 -3.91 21.60 -8.10
CA ALA A 166 -4.84 21.99 -9.17
C ALA A 166 -6.28 22.16 -8.66
N ILE A 167 -6.74 21.30 -7.74
CA ILE A 167 -8.04 21.45 -7.08
C ILE A 167 -8.10 22.75 -6.27
N ALA A 168 -7.03 23.08 -5.53
CA ALA A 168 -6.98 24.32 -4.76
C ALA A 168 -7.01 25.56 -5.67
N GLU A 169 -6.26 25.55 -6.77
CA GLU A 169 -6.24 26.63 -7.77
C GLU A 169 -7.61 26.76 -8.47
N ASN A 170 -8.22 25.65 -8.89
CA ASN A 170 -9.55 25.64 -9.48
C ASN A 170 -10.61 26.20 -8.53
N LYS A 171 -10.52 25.88 -7.24
CA LYS A 171 -11.42 26.42 -6.22
C LYS A 171 -11.28 27.93 -6.06
N GLU A 172 -10.05 28.44 -6.06
CA GLU A 172 -9.81 29.88 -5.97
C GLU A 172 -10.31 30.62 -7.21
N LEU A 173 -10.01 30.11 -8.41
CA LEU A 173 -10.51 30.67 -9.67
C LEU A 173 -12.05 30.65 -9.75
N ALA A 174 -12.68 29.56 -9.31
CA ALA A 174 -14.14 29.48 -9.25
C ALA A 174 -14.72 30.53 -8.28
N ARG A 175 -14.06 30.77 -7.15
CA ARG A 175 -14.44 31.81 -6.21
C ARG A 175 -14.30 33.21 -6.82
N GLU A 176 -13.17 33.52 -7.44
CA GLU A 176 -12.95 34.79 -8.14
C GLU A 176 -13.99 35.00 -9.25
N MET A 177 -14.30 33.96 -10.02
CA MET A 177 -15.33 34.02 -11.05
C MET A 177 -16.72 34.30 -10.48
N LEU A 178 -17.07 33.69 -9.34
CA LEU A 178 -18.34 33.98 -8.65
C LEU A 178 -18.38 35.39 -8.09
N GLU A 179 -17.27 35.89 -7.53
CA GLU A 179 -17.15 37.27 -7.06
C GLU A 179 -17.35 38.26 -8.23
N LEU A 180 -16.64 38.09 -9.34
CA LEU A 180 -16.79 38.90 -10.56
C LEU A 180 -18.20 38.82 -11.16
N ALA A 181 -18.81 37.63 -11.18
CA ALA A 181 -20.18 37.46 -11.67
C ALA A 181 -21.19 38.20 -10.78
N ASN A 182 -20.96 38.21 -9.46
CA ASN A 182 -21.79 38.96 -8.51
C ASN A 182 -21.59 40.47 -8.66
N GLU A 183 -20.36 40.94 -8.87
CA GLU A 183 -20.06 42.36 -9.14
C GLU A 183 -20.74 42.83 -10.43
N LEU A 184 -20.61 42.09 -11.53
CA LEU A 184 -21.29 42.40 -12.80
C LEU A 184 -22.81 42.38 -12.67
N LYS A 185 -23.36 41.50 -11.83
CA LYS A 185 -24.79 41.46 -11.55
C LYS A 185 -25.23 42.69 -10.74
N ALA A 186 -24.44 43.10 -9.75
CA ALA A 186 -24.69 44.30 -8.96
C ALA A 186 -24.59 45.58 -9.80
N GLU A 187 -23.58 45.71 -10.65
CA GLU A 187 -23.42 46.83 -11.59
C GLU A 187 -24.60 46.92 -12.57
N LYS A 188 -25.02 45.78 -13.16
CA LYS A 188 -26.22 45.76 -14.04
C LYS A 188 -27.49 46.18 -13.32
N LEU A 189 -27.63 45.89 -12.03
CA LEU A 189 -28.76 46.37 -11.23
C LEU A 189 -28.63 47.87 -10.94
N GLU A 190 -27.41 48.38 -10.74
CA GLU A 190 -27.11 49.80 -10.50
C GLU A 190 -27.29 50.70 -11.73
N GLU A 191 -26.93 50.21 -12.91
CA GLU A 191 -27.03 50.92 -14.19
C GLU A 191 -28.49 51.14 -14.66
N ILE A 192 -29.46 50.43 -14.07
CA ILE A 192 -30.89 50.65 -14.31
C ILE A 192 -31.36 51.89 -13.55
N GLU A 193 -31.40 53.04 -14.24
CA GLU A 193 -31.84 54.33 -13.71
C GLU A 193 -33.33 54.34 -13.29
N ASP A 194 -34.16 53.47 -13.87
CA ASP A 194 -35.59 53.38 -13.60
C ASP A 194 -35.91 52.51 -12.36
N ALA A 195 -36.28 53.15 -11.26
CA ALA A 195 -36.60 52.50 -9.98
C ALA A 195 -37.76 51.48 -10.05
N ARG A 196 -38.65 51.59 -11.04
CA ARG A 196 -39.73 50.60 -11.28
C ARG A 196 -39.21 49.32 -11.94
N LEU A 197 -38.31 49.46 -12.92
CA LEU A 197 -37.71 48.31 -13.62
C LEU A 197 -36.83 47.50 -12.67
N ARG A 198 -36.07 48.17 -11.80
CA ARG A 198 -35.25 47.53 -10.77
C ARG A 198 -36.05 46.67 -9.81
N LYS A 199 -37.18 47.18 -9.30
CA LYS A 199 -38.11 46.42 -8.43
C LYS A 199 -38.79 45.25 -9.14
N GLN A 200 -39.08 45.39 -10.45
CA GLN A 200 -39.64 44.29 -11.24
C GLN A 200 -38.62 43.18 -11.47
N LEU A 201 -37.36 43.54 -11.69
CA LEU A 201 -36.26 42.59 -11.91
C LEU A 201 -35.92 41.81 -10.63
N GLU A 202 -35.84 42.49 -9.49
CA GLU A 202 -35.65 41.86 -8.17
C GLU A 202 -36.79 40.90 -7.82
N LYS A 203 -38.04 41.29 -8.11
CA LYS A 203 -39.20 40.42 -7.93
C LYS A 203 -39.18 39.20 -8.85
N LEU A 204 -38.78 39.36 -10.11
CA LEU A 204 -38.63 38.24 -11.04
C LEU A 204 -37.51 37.28 -10.58
N GLU A 205 -36.41 37.79 -10.05
CA GLU A 205 -35.33 36.94 -9.52
C GLU A 205 -35.78 36.13 -8.30
N GLU A 206 -36.56 36.72 -7.39
CA GLU A 206 -37.16 35.98 -6.28
C GLU A 206 -38.13 34.90 -6.75
N GLU A 207 -38.93 35.18 -7.77
CA GLU A 207 -39.86 34.21 -8.37
C GLU A 207 -39.11 33.06 -9.06
N VAL A 208 -38.03 33.35 -9.79
CA VAL A 208 -37.16 32.33 -10.40
C VAL A 208 -36.45 31.50 -9.33
N LYS A 209 -35.97 32.11 -8.25
CA LYS A 209 -35.33 31.39 -7.14
C LYS A 209 -36.30 30.44 -6.45
N LYS A 210 -37.54 30.88 -6.20
CA LYS A 210 -38.61 30.03 -5.66
C LYS A 210 -38.93 28.87 -6.59
N ALA A 211 -39.13 29.13 -7.89
CA ALA A 211 -39.40 28.09 -8.88
C ALA A 211 -38.25 27.07 -8.98
N ARG A 212 -37.00 27.51 -8.84
CA ARG A 212 -35.82 26.63 -8.85
C ARG A 212 -35.75 25.73 -7.62
N ILE A 213 -36.07 26.27 -6.44
CA ILE A 213 -36.15 25.49 -5.20
C ILE A 213 -37.28 24.45 -5.31
N GLU A 214 -38.45 24.85 -5.80
CA GLU A 214 -39.58 23.95 -6.04
C GLU A 214 -39.26 22.86 -7.06
N TRP A 215 -38.54 23.21 -8.14
CA TRP A 215 -38.11 22.23 -9.12
C TRP A 215 -37.08 21.25 -8.54
N ARG A 216 -36.14 21.71 -7.71
CA ARG A 216 -35.16 20.84 -7.04
C ARG A 216 -35.83 19.86 -6.07
N THR A 217 -36.76 20.34 -5.24
CA THR A 217 -37.50 19.45 -4.33
C THR A 217 -38.34 18.44 -5.11
N MET A 218 -38.93 18.84 -6.24
CA MET A 218 -39.65 17.93 -7.11
C MET A 218 -38.71 16.92 -7.80
N LYS A 219 -37.53 17.33 -8.27
CA LYS A 219 -36.50 16.44 -8.85
C LYS A 219 -36.06 15.39 -7.84
N SER A 220 -35.73 15.80 -6.60
CA SER A 220 -35.27 14.87 -5.55
C SER A 220 -36.37 13.90 -5.10
N LEU A 221 -37.62 14.36 -5.01
CA LEU A 221 -38.76 13.49 -4.71
C LEU A 221 -38.97 12.46 -5.82
N VAL A 222 -38.93 12.87 -7.10
CA VAL A 222 -39.10 11.95 -8.23
C VAL A 222 -37.93 10.95 -8.30
N ALA A 223 -36.69 11.41 -8.11
CA ALA A 223 -35.53 10.52 -8.07
C ALA A 223 -35.63 9.49 -6.93
N GLY A 224 -36.07 9.91 -5.73
CA GLY A 224 -36.31 9.02 -4.60
C GLY A 224 -37.46 8.02 -4.84
N ILE A 225 -38.53 8.45 -5.52
CA ILE A 225 -39.63 7.56 -5.92
C ILE A 225 -39.15 6.54 -6.95
N VAL A 226 -38.42 6.97 -7.98
CA VAL A 226 -37.89 6.08 -9.02
C VAL A 226 -36.95 5.04 -8.40
N ALA A 227 -35.99 5.48 -7.59
CA ALA A 227 -35.06 4.59 -6.90
C ALA A 227 -35.75 3.63 -5.91
N GLY A 228 -36.81 4.07 -5.24
CA GLY A 228 -37.59 3.27 -4.28
C GLY A 228 -38.70 2.40 -4.90
N SER A 229 -39.08 2.63 -6.15
CA SER A 229 -40.21 1.94 -6.81
C SER A 229 -39.87 0.53 -7.33
N GLY A 230 -38.59 0.16 -7.34
CA GLY A 230 -38.13 -1.12 -7.91
C GLY A 230 -38.15 -1.16 -9.44
N VAL A 231 -38.35 -0.01 -10.12
CA VAL A 231 -38.09 0.15 -11.56
C VAL A 231 -36.60 0.03 -11.80
N ASP A 232 -36.20 -0.68 -12.87
CA ASP A 232 -34.80 -0.82 -13.26
C ASP A 232 -34.28 0.47 -13.93
N TRP A 233 -33.96 1.45 -13.09
CA TRP A 233 -33.51 2.78 -13.51
C TRP A 233 -32.05 2.80 -13.96
N ALA A 234 -31.29 1.72 -13.76
CA ALA A 234 -29.89 1.61 -14.17
C ALA A 234 -29.76 1.33 -15.68
N ASP A 235 -30.72 0.62 -16.27
CA ASP A 235 -30.73 0.29 -17.70
C ASP A 235 -31.32 1.39 -18.59
N ASP A 236 -32.12 2.32 -18.04
CA ASP A 236 -32.62 3.48 -18.78
C ASP A 236 -31.68 4.70 -18.60
N PRO A 237 -30.97 5.15 -19.64
CA PRO A 237 -30.05 6.27 -19.55
C PRO A 237 -30.71 7.59 -19.11
N LYS A 238 -32.03 7.75 -19.29
CA LYS A 238 -32.77 8.94 -18.84
C LYS A 238 -33.09 8.90 -17.35
N LEU A 239 -33.33 7.71 -16.80
CA LEU A 239 -33.56 7.52 -15.37
C LEU A 239 -32.25 7.51 -14.60
N LEU A 240 -31.20 6.92 -15.19
CA LEU A 240 -29.84 6.99 -14.69
C LEU A 240 -29.39 8.44 -14.52
N SER A 241 -29.56 9.29 -15.54
CA SER A 241 -29.22 10.72 -15.43
C SER A 241 -30.09 11.46 -14.42
N LEU A 242 -31.36 11.07 -14.26
CA LEU A 242 -32.26 11.71 -13.31
C LEU A 242 -31.88 11.42 -11.85
N VAL A 243 -31.33 10.22 -11.58
CA VAL A 243 -30.98 9.73 -10.24
C VAL A 243 -29.53 10.02 -9.87
N LEU A 244 -28.60 9.94 -10.83
CA LEU A 244 -27.15 10.09 -10.62
C LEU A 244 -26.58 11.45 -11.05
N ASP A 245 -27.38 12.38 -11.58
CA ASP A 245 -26.93 13.76 -11.73
C ASP A 245 -26.56 14.32 -10.35
N GLU A 246 -25.26 14.38 -10.05
CA GLU A 246 -24.72 15.31 -9.06
C GLU A 246 -24.92 16.70 -9.64
N GLU A 247 -25.82 17.49 -9.05
CA GLU A 247 -25.98 18.89 -9.47
C GLU A 247 -24.64 19.61 -9.27
N ASP A 248 -24.14 20.26 -10.34
CA ASP A 248 -23.07 21.25 -10.28
C ASP A 248 -23.29 22.20 -9.09
N GLU A 249 -22.51 22.01 -8.03
CA GLU A 249 -22.42 22.91 -6.88
C GLU A 249 -21.77 24.22 -7.34
N LEU A 250 -22.58 25.15 -7.84
CA LEU A 250 -22.24 26.57 -7.91
C LEU A 250 -23.36 27.36 -7.24
N GLY A 251 -23.26 27.43 -5.91
CA GLY A 251 -23.86 28.47 -5.08
C GLY A 251 -22.93 29.66 -4.98
#